data_AF-A0A953SKS6-F1
#
_entry.id   AF-A0A953SKS6-F1
#
_cell.length_a   1.000
_cell.length_b   1.000
_cell.length_c   1.000
_cell.angle_alpha   90.00
_cell.angle_beta   90.00
_cell.angle_gamma   90.00
#
_symmetry.space_group_name_H-M   'P 1'
#
loop_
_entity.id
_entity.type
_entity.pdbx_description
1 polymer ?
#
loop_
_entity_poly.entity_id
_entity_poly.type
_entity_poly.pdbx_seq_one_letter_code
_entity_poly.pdbx_strand_id
1 'polypeptide(L)'
;MGLDRDLYYQVGRQPTLGGHPNHFPTLGPDDFMMCGDNSPSSSDGRYWSDEYPWVTESIHGGEPRIGLVHRDLLIGRAFVVYLPSPYNRGWVPMFDFSHMRWVW
;
A
#
# COMPACT_ATOMS: atom_id res chain seq x y z
N MET A 1 -23.07 -1.39 -17.57
CA MET A 1 -23.18 -0.59 -16.32
C MET A 1 -21.81 -0.63 -15.65
N GLY A 2 -20.96 0.38 -15.89
CA GLY A 2 -19.61 0.47 -15.34
C GLY A 2 -19.22 1.90 -14.91
N LEU A 3 -20.10 2.87 -15.15
CA LEU A 3 -19.87 4.28 -14.87
C LEU A 3 -19.75 4.57 -13.36
N ASP A 4 -20.53 3.89 -12.53
CA ASP A 4 -20.47 4.04 -11.06
C ASP A 4 -19.13 3.57 -10.47
N ARG A 5 -18.45 2.63 -11.13
CA ARG A 5 -17.11 2.16 -10.73
C ARG A 5 -16.05 3.21 -11.03
N ASP A 6 -16.15 3.89 -12.18
CA ASP A 6 -15.22 4.97 -12.55
C ASP A 6 -15.44 6.22 -11.69
N LEU A 7 -16.68 6.49 -11.27
CA LEU A 7 -16.99 7.56 -10.31
C LEU A 7 -16.43 7.26 -8.91
N TYR A 8 -16.32 5.99 -8.51
CA TYR A 8 -15.79 5.60 -7.19
C TYR A 8 -14.29 5.91 -7.00
N TYR A 9 -13.53 5.96 -8.10
CA TYR A 9 -12.11 6.34 -8.09
C TYR A 9 -11.91 7.85 -8.28
N GLN A 10 -12.96 8.66 -8.20
CA GLN A 10 -12.80 10.11 -8.25
C GLN A 10 -11.96 10.59 -7.07
N VAL A 11 -10.91 11.31 -7.41
CA VAL A 11 -10.10 12.05 -6.45
C VAL A 11 -10.95 13.06 -5.70
N GLY A 12 -10.60 13.33 -4.44
CA GLY A 12 -11.19 14.44 -3.69
C GLY A 12 -10.98 15.77 -4.40
N ARG A 13 -11.53 16.86 -3.85
CA ARG A 13 -11.40 18.22 -4.42
C ARG A 13 -9.96 18.70 -4.68
N GLN A 14 -8.96 18.05 -4.10
CA GLN A 14 -7.54 18.34 -4.30
C GLN A 14 -6.91 17.29 -5.22
N PRO A 15 -6.03 17.70 -6.15
CA PRO A 15 -5.30 16.75 -6.99
C PRO A 15 -4.42 15.86 -6.10
N THR A 16 -4.54 14.55 -6.29
CA THR A 16 -3.74 13.53 -5.60
C THR A 16 -2.68 12.98 -6.52
N LEU A 17 -1.62 12.39 -5.95
CA LEU A 17 -0.60 11.71 -6.73
C LEU A 17 -1.22 10.60 -7.58
N GLY A 18 -0.94 10.57 -8.88
CA GLY A 18 -1.49 9.62 -9.86
C GLY A 18 -2.97 9.81 -10.19
N GLY A 19 -3.69 10.66 -9.45
CA GLY A 19 -5.13 10.91 -9.64
C GLY A 19 -5.46 12.15 -10.49
N HIS A 20 -4.45 12.94 -10.88
CA HIS A 20 -4.60 14.07 -11.78
C HIS A 20 -3.51 14.04 -12.88
N PRO A 21 -3.82 14.35 -14.15
CA PRO A 21 -2.84 14.28 -15.25
C PRO A 21 -1.55 15.08 -15.00
N ASN A 22 -1.66 16.22 -14.33
CA ASN A 22 -0.52 17.09 -14.00
C ASN A 22 0.17 16.73 -12.67
N HIS A 23 -0.27 15.66 -11.99
CA HIS A 23 0.25 15.23 -10.70
C HIS A 23 0.53 13.72 -10.75
N PHE A 24 1.18 13.27 -11.81
CA PHE A 24 1.51 11.86 -12.02
C PHE A 24 2.94 11.57 -11.53
N PRO A 25 3.16 10.51 -10.73
CA PRO A 25 4.49 10.20 -10.23
C PRO A 25 5.41 9.74 -11.36
N THR A 26 6.69 10.12 -11.27
CA THR A 26 7.75 9.54 -12.10
C THR A 26 8.46 8.46 -11.30
N LEU A 27 8.31 7.22 -11.72
CA LEU A 27 8.90 6.06 -11.05
C LEU A 27 10.31 5.78 -11.59
N GLY A 28 11.25 5.54 -10.69
CA GLY A 28 12.52 4.88 -10.98
C GLY A 28 12.37 3.35 -10.96
N PRO A 29 13.46 2.61 -11.22
CA PRO A 29 13.45 1.15 -11.29
C PRO A 29 13.01 0.43 -10.01
N ASP A 30 13.20 1.09 -8.86
CA ASP A 30 12.96 0.54 -7.53
C ASP A 30 11.85 1.27 -6.78
N ASP A 31 11.12 2.17 -7.46
CA ASP A 31 10.02 2.90 -6.86
C ASP A 31 8.68 2.25 -7.18
N PHE A 32 7.86 2.16 -6.15
CA PHE A 32 6.51 1.62 -6.25
C PHE A 32 5.53 2.65 -5.71
N MET A 33 4.47 2.92 -6.47
CA MET A 33 3.33 3.66 -5.96
C MET A 33 2.32 2.67 -5.37
N MET A 34 2.06 2.77 -4.06
CA MET A 34 1.12 1.88 -3.37
C MET A 34 -0.29 2.46 -3.38
N CYS A 35 -1.26 1.67 -3.84
CA CYS A 35 -2.68 2.02 -3.87
C CYS A 35 -3.50 0.90 -3.24
N GLY A 36 -4.27 1.25 -2.21
CA GLY A 36 -5.22 0.34 -1.57
C GLY A 36 -6.48 0.16 -2.41
N ASP A 37 -7.04 -1.05 -2.37
CA ASP A 37 -8.20 -1.43 -3.17
C ASP A 37 -9.48 -0.70 -2.71
N ASN A 38 -9.62 -0.48 -1.39
CA ASN A 38 -10.66 0.39 -0.81
C ASN A 38 -10.28 1.88 -0.92
N SER A 39 -10.14 2.35 -2.16
CA SER A 39 -9.52 3.63 -2.50
C SER A 39 -10.05 4.85 -1.72
N PRO A 40 -11.38 5.05 -1.53
CA PRO A 40 -11.90 6.19 -0.77
C PRO A 40 -11.59 6.17 0.73
N SER A 41 -11.16 5.02 1.26
CA SER A 41 -10.81 4.85 2.68
C SER A 41 -9.37 4.36 2.87
N SER A 42 -8.52 4.57 1.85
CA SER A 42 -7.13 4.16 1.88
C SER A 42 -6.21 5.36 2.11
N SER A 43 -5.39 5.31 3.16
CA SER A 43 -4.35 6.31 3.45
C SER A 43 -3.03 5.88 2.80
N ASP A 44 -2.99 5.88 1.48
CA ASP A 44 -1.87 5.38 0.68
C ASP A 44 -1.11 6.49 -0.07
N GLY A 45 -0.20 6.11 -0.96
CA GLY A 45 0.75 7.00 -1.62
C GLY A 45 0.10 8.15 -2.41
N ARG A 46 -1.20 8.06 -2.72
CA ARG A 46 -1.98 9.16 -3.32
C ARG A 46 -2.12 10.38 -2.41
N TYR A 47 -2.10 10.17 -1.09
CA TYR A 47 -2.51 11.16 -0.09
C TYR A 47 -1.43 11.52 0.92
N TRP A 48 -0.28 10.85 0.91
CA TRP A 48 0.82 11.20 1.81
C TRP A 48 1.35 12.59 1.50
N SER A 49 1.63 13.38 2.54
CA SER A 49 2.06 14.77 2.42
C SER A 49 3.51 14.99 2.85
N ASP A 50 4.13 13.99 3.46
CA ASP A 50 5.47 14.07 4.02
C ASP A 50 6.14 12.70 4.02
N GLU A 51 7.45 12.70 4.19
CA GLU A 51 8.32 11.53 4.29
C GLU A 51 9.20 11.66 5.53
N TYR A 52 9.44 10.54 6.23
CA TYR A 52 10.33 10.55 7.39
C TYR A 52 11.77 10.88 6.97
N PRO A 53 12.49 11.78 7.67
CA PRO A 53 13.82 12.23 7.27
C PRO A 53 14.82 11.10 7.01
N TRP A 54 14.78 10.04 7.82
CA TRP A 54 15.68 8.90 7.64
C TRP A 54 15.45 8.16 6.32
N VAL A 55 14.20 8.10 5.82
CA VAL A 55 13.89 7.46 4.53
C VAL A 55 14.49 8.30 3.41
N THR A 56 14.28 9.61 3.46
CA THR A 56 14.86 10.56 2.51
C THR A 56 16.38 10.42 2.46
N GLU A 57 17.04 10.45 3.61
CA GLU A 57 18.50 10.47 3.71
C GLU A 57 19.13 9.12 3.35
N SER A 58 18.57 8.00 3.84
CA SER A 58 19.22 6.69 3.71
C SER A 58 18.72 5.84 2.54
N ILE A 59 17.50 6.08 2.06
CA ILE A 59 16.86 5.25 1.03
C ILE A 59 16.69 6.03 -0.29
N HIS A 60 16.20 7.28 -0.23
CA HIS A 60 15.95 8.08 -1.42
C HIS A 60 17.11 9.01 -1.84
N GLY A 61 18.27 8.91 -1.18
CA GLY A 61 19.48 9.60 -1.60
C GLY A 61 19.47 11.11 -1.39
N GLY A 62 18.69 11.60 -0.41
CA GLY A 62 18.68 12.99 0.04
C GLY A 62 17.52 13.85 -0.48
N GLU A 63 16.73 13.35 -1.43
CA GLU A 63 15.55 14.05 -1.96
C GLU A 63 14.28 13.26 -1.64
N PRO A 64 13.24 13.88 -1.03
CA PRO A 64 12.06 13.15 -0.61
C PRO A 64 11.24 12.69 -1.81
N ARG A 65 10.76 11.44 -1.76
CA ARG A 65 9.92 10.84 -2.82
C ARG A 65 8.54 10.51 -2.26
N ILE A 66 7.83 11.58 -1.88
CA ILE A 66 6.53 11.51 -1.22
C ILE A 66 5.53 10.69 -2.05
N GLY A 67 4.88 9.73 -1.38
CA GLY A 67 3.89 8.84 -2.00
C GLY A 67 4.48 7.64 -2.74
N LEU A 68 5.80 7.55 -2.84
CA LEU A 68 6.51 6.42 -3.41
C LEU A 68 7.17 5.58 -2.31
N VAL A 69 7.29 4.28 -2.57
CA VAL A 69 7.91 3.31 -1.68
C VAL A 69 9.07 2.67 -2.42
N HIS A 70 10.29 2.84 -1.91
CA HIS A 70 11.46 2.16 -2.45
C HIS A 70 11.43 0.65 -2.20
N ARG A 71 12.06 -0.12 -3.08
CA ARG A 71 12.18 -1.59 -2.98
C ARG A 71 12.68 -2.06 -1.62
N ASP A 72 13.63 -1.34 -1.02
CA ASP A 72 14.24 -1.73 0.26
C ASP A 72 13.30 -1.60 1.46
N LEU A 73 12.20 -0.85 1.31
CA LEU A 73 11.14 -0.76 2.33
C LEU A 73 10.12 -1.90 2.21
N LEU A 74 10.23 -2.75 1.18
CA LEU A 74 9.31 -3.86 0.96
C LEU A 74 9.79 -5.10 1.73
N ILE A 75 8.92 -5.60 2.62
CA ILE A 75 9.20 -6.83 3.37
C ILE A 75 8.92 -8.08 2.51
N GLY A 76 7.86 -8.06 1.70
CA GLY A 76 7.48 -9.21 0.90
C GLY A 76 6.10 -9.08 0.24
N ARG A 77 5.67 -10.15 -0.44
CA ARG A 77 4.36 -10.23 -1.10
C ARG A 77 3.37 -11.00 -0.24
N ALA A 78 2.17 -10.44 -0.07
CA ALA A 78 1.05 -11.19 0.49
C ALA A 78 0.71 -12.36 -0.45
N PHE A 79 0.77 -13.59 0.06
CA PHE A 79 0.58 -14.81 -0.74
C PHE A 79 -0.79 -15.45 -0.50
N VAL A 80 -1.20 -15.57 0.77
CA VAL A 80 -2.47 -16.20 1.13
C VAL A 80 -3.00 -15.58 2.42
N VAL A 81 -4.32 -15.39 2.47
CA VAL A 81 -5.02 -15.06 3.71
C VAL A 81 -5.38 -16.39 4.38
N TYR A 82 -4.62 -16.75 5.41
CA TYR A 82 -4.74 -18.07 6.05
C TYR A 82 -5.98 -18.16 6.97
N LEU A 83 -6.29 -17.10 7.71
CA LEU A 83 -7.43 -17.04 8.61
C LEU A 83 -7.94 -15.59 8.64
N PRO A 84 -9.14 -15.27 8.09
CA PRO A 84 -9.78 -14.03 8.49
C PRO A 84 -10.09 -14.18 9.97
N SER A 85 -9.39 -13.44 10.83
CA SER A 85 -9.59 -13.45 12.28
C SER A 85 -11.09 -13.46 12.57
N PRO A 86 -11.68 -14.57 13.09
CA PRO A 86 -13.08 -14.56 13.42
C PRO A 86 -13.22 -13.59 14.60
N TYR A 87 -13.94 -12.49 14.37
CA TYR A 87 -14.35 -11.60 15.44
C TYR A 87 -15.23 -12.41 16.40
N ASN A 88 -14.60 -12.93 17.45
CA ASN A 88 -15.15 -13.69 18.57
C ASN A 88 -16.27 -14.69 18.21
N ARG A 89 -15.92 -15.80 17.56
CA ARG A 89 -16.89 -16.88 17.24
C ARG A 89 -16.47 -18.24 17.79
N GLY A 90 -16.49 -18.36 19.12
CA GLY A 90 -16.57 -19.66 19.84
C GLY A 90 -15.35 -20.60 19.71
N TRP A 91 -15.61 -21.90 19.89
CA TRP A 91 -14.64 -23.01 19.95
C TRP A 91 -14.10 -23.43 18.56
N VAL A 92 -13.61 -22.51 17.73
CA VAL A 92 -12.90 -22.91 16.51
C VAL A 92 -11.46 -23.27 16.90
N PRO A 93 -11.03 -24.55 16.82
CA PRO A 93 -9.64 -24.91 17.09
C PRO A 93 -8.74 -24.23 16.06
N MET A 94 -7.83 -23.38 16.55
CA MET A 94 -6.84 -22.67 15.73
C MET A 94 -5.54 -23.47 15.80
N PHE A 95 -5.01 -23.92 14.65
CA PHE A 95 -3.70 -24.57 14.67
C PHE A 95 -2.60 -23.52 14.85
N ASP A 96 -1.57 -23.86 15.63
CA ASP A 96 -0.41 -22.99 15.84
C ASP A 96 0.58 -23.11 14.67
N PHE A 97 0.53 -22.13 13.77
CA PHE A 97 1.46 -22.05 12.62
C PHE A 97 2.74 -21.27 12.93
N SER A 98 2.91 -20.73 14.15
CA SER A 98 4.15 -20.01 14.52
C SER A 98 5.39 -20.93 14.51
N HIS A 99 5.17 -22.24 14.58
CA HIS A 99 6.19 -23.27 14.53
C HIS A 99 6.22 -24.04 13.20
N MET A 100 5.44 -23.64 12.18
CA MET A 100 5.51 -24.30 10.88
C MET A 100 6.77 -23.89 10.12
N ARG A 101 7.53 -24.91 9.71
CA ARG A 101 8.65 -24.75 8.79
C ARG A 101 8.35 -25.46 7.49
N TRP A 102 8.73 -24.84 6.39
CA TRP A 102 8.70 -25.48 5.08
C TRP A 102 9.83 -26.51 5.03
N VAL A 103 9.49 -27.76 4.72
CA VAL A 103 10.46 -28.80 4.38
C VAL A 103 10.35 -29.01 2.89
N TRP A 104 11.44 -28.80 2.18
CA TRP A 104 11.61 -29.10 0.76
C TRP A 104 12.51 -30.31 0.63
#